data_AF-A0A3A4WLX8-F1
#
_entry.id   AF-A0A3A4WLX8-F1
#
_cell.length_a   1.000
_cell.length_b   1.000
_cell.length_c   1.000
_cell.angle_alpha   90.00
_cell.angle_beta   90.00
_cell.angle_gamma   90.00
#
_symmetry.space_group_name_H-M   'P 1'
#
loop_
_entity.id
_entity.type
_entity.pdbx_description
1 polymer ?
#
loop_
_entity_poly.entity_id
_entity_poly.type
_entity_poly.pdbx_seq_one_letter_code
_entity_poly.pdbx_strand_id
1 'polypeptide(L)'
;MSRGKALALGAFTAWPVLYMILFMSGIFVSIVADLADAGPGGEFPYGLLIIFPLHLITMLDIVALQVIYVLYLIKTDAVPQDKRALWVAVIALGGMLSMPVFWYLYVWRRPDQGLPEPAGERTVEERAPGLDPAAEQDGTGQGHTVNVVRRVLWSLYAWPVTLEILVSSAFSTVELGLIAAVDVLLTVPSLVALHMHIWDRRTFPAAVWKIYAFTFLAWQLAYGFFLEPAAAGEPFDPLSLVTAFVTVPLFVALFRYAFRAWDEIPSAEEGRAGEALP
;
A
#
# COMPACT_ATOMS: atom_id res chain seq x y z
N MET A 1 26.81 -0.82 0.24
CA MET A 1 26.76 0.47 -0.51
C MET A 1 27.51 1.56 0.26
N SER A 2 28.26 2.46 -0.39
CA SER A 2 28.93 3.58 0.31
C SER A 2 27.94 4.68 0.68
N ARG A 3 28.29 5.55 1.65
CA ARG A 3 27.41 6.67 2.07
C ARG A 3 27.09 7.63 0.91
N GLY A 4 28.08 7.97 0.09
CA GLY A 4 27.87 8.85 -1.07
C GLY A 4 26.89 8.25 -2.09
N LYS A 5 26.99 6.94 -2.36
CA LYS A 5 26.02 6.25 -3.23
C LYS A 5 24.61 6.28 -2.63
N ALA A 6 24.49 6.05 -1.31
CA ALA A 6 23.20 6.09 -0.62
C ALA A 6 22.56 7.48 -0.70
N LEU A 7 23.34 8.55 -0.49
CA LEU A 7 22.88 9.94 -0.65
C LEU A 7 22.42 10.21 -2.08
N ALA A 8 23.22 9.83 -3.08
CA ALA A 8 22.85 10.02 -4.49
C ALA A 8 21.52 9.31 -4.81
N LEU A 9 21.37 8.04 -4.42
CA LEU A 9 20.12 7.31 -4.61
C LEU A 9 18.95 8.00 -3.88
N GLY A 10 19.17 8.52 -2.68
CA GLY A 10 18.15 9.26 -1.92
C GLY A 10 17.71 10.54 -2.63
N ALA A 11 18.64 11.28 -3.23
CA ALA A 11 18.33 12.48 -4.01
C ALA A 11 17.47 12.16 -5.24
N PHE A 12 17.82 11.14 -6.01
CA PHE A 12 16.97 10.66 -7.13
C PHE A 12 15.61 10.18 -6.62
N THR A 13 15.56 9.50 -5.47
CA THR A 13 14.30 9.02 -4.90
C THR A 13 13.38 10.16 -4.44
N ALA A 14 13.95 11.26 -3.94
CA ALA A 14 13.19 12.44 -3.53
C ALA A 14 12.73 13.29 -4.72
N TRP A 15 13.41 13.21 -5.87
CA TRP A 15 13.14 14.05 -7.03
C TRP A 15 11.71 13.88 -7.58
N PRO A 16 11.18 12.68 -7.86
CA PRO A 16 9.80 12.52 -8.32
C PRO A 16 8.74 13.13 -7.40
N VAL A 17 8.93 13.02 -6.08
CA VAL A 17 8.01 13.60 -5.09
C VAL A 17 8.07 15.12 -5.13
N LEU A 18 9.26 15.70 -5.15
CA LEU A 18 9.45 17.14 -5.28
C LEU A 18 8.88 17.66 -6.60
N TYR A 19 9.17 16.96 -7.70
CA TYR A 19 8.66 17.28 -9.02
C TYR A 19 7.12 17.26 -9.05
N MET A 20 6.48 16.27 -8.42
CA MET A 20 5.02 16.19 -8.35
C MET A 20 4.42 17.42 -7.67
N ILE A 21 5.02 17.88 -6.56
CA ILE A 21 4.58 19.09 -5.85
C ILE A 21 4.71 20.32 -6.75
N LEU A 22 5.85 20.47 -7.43
CA LEU A 22 6.11 21.60 -8.32
C LEU A 22 5.17 21.59 -9.54
N PHE A 23 4.96 20.42 -10.14
CA PHE A 23 4.07 20.24 -11.28
C PHE A 23 2.63 20.58 -10.91
N MET A 24 2.12 20.04 -9.79
CA MET A 24 0.76 20.34 -9.31
C MET A 24 0.57 21.82 -8.98
N SER A 25 1.58 22.44 -8.36
CA SER A 25 1.57 23.87 -8.08
C SER A 25 1.54 24.70 -9.37
N GLY A 26 2.34 24.31 -10.37
CA GLY A 26 2.38 24.97 -11.67
C GLY A 26 1.06 24.89 -12.41
N ILE A 27 0.47 23.69 -12.51
CA ILE A 27 -0.85 23.50 -13.12
C ILE A 27 -1.94 24.30 -12.39
N PHE A 28 -1.92 24.30 -11.05
CA PHE A 28 -2.88 25.08 -10.27
C PHE A 28 -2.78 26.58 -10.54
N VAL A 29 -1.55 27.13 -10.58
CA VAL A 29 -1.33 28.54 -10.92
C VAL A 29 -1.82 28.86 -12.32
N SER A 30 -1.55 27.98 -13.31
CA SER A 30 -2.04 28.17 -14.68
C SER A 30 -3.57 28.18 -14.74
N ILE A 31 -4.24 27.23 -14.10
CA ILE A 31 -5.72 27.19 -14.06
C ILE A 31 -6.30 28.46 -13.44
N VAL A 32 -5.71 28.94 -12.33
CA VAL A 32 -6.17 30.17 -11.65
C VAL A 32 -5.95 31.40 -12.54
N ALA A 33 -4.83 31.47 -13.25
CA ALA A 33 -4.55 32.56 -14.19
C ALA A 33 -5.53 32.56 -15.37
N ASP A 34 -5.80 31.39 -15.96
CA ASP A 34 -6.75 31.24 -17.07
C ASP A 34 -8.18 31.60 -16.66
N LEU A 35 -8.58 31.29 -15.41
CA LEU A 35 -9.87 31.71 -14.87
C LEU A 35 -9.97 33.23 -14.63
N ALA A 36 -8.84 33.89 -14.37
CA ALA A 36 -8.77 35.34 -14.17
C ALA A 36 -8.80 36.10 -15.52
N ASP A 37 -8.15 35.56 -16.55
CA ASP A 37 -8.10 36.13 -17.91
C ASP A 37 -9.08 35.38 -18.84
N ALA A 38 -10.39 35.64 -18.69
CA ALA A 38 -11.45 35.06 -19.52
C ALA A 38 -11.51 35.64 -20.97
N GLY A 39 -10.36 35.76 -21.63
CA GLY A 39 -10.21 36.25 -22.99
C GLY A 39 -10.26 35.13 -24.04
N PRO A 40 -10.96 35.31 -25.17
CA PRO A 40 -10.99 34.31 -26.25
C PRO A 40 -9.72 34.41 -27.09
N GLY A 41 -8.73 33.55 -26.80
CA GLY A 41 -7.52 33.43 -27.61
C GLY A 41 -6.28 33.05 -26.81
N GLY A 42 -6.29 31.89 -26.14
CA GLY A 42 -5.12 31.40 -25.42
C GLY A 42 -4.02 30.97 -26.40
N GLU A 43 -2.88 31.66 -26.39
CA GLU A 43 -1.66 31.18 -27.03
C GLU A 43 -1.25 29.85 -26.38
N PHE A 44 -0.70 28.92 -27.18
CA PHE A 44 -0.22 27.66 -26.66
C PHE A 44 0.85 27.93 -25.58
N PRO A 45 0.67 27.44 -24.34
CA PRO A 45 1.54 27.84 -23.24
C PRO A 45 2.95 27.27 -23.47
N TYR A 46 3.91 28.12 -23.81
CA TYR A 46 5.31 27.74 -24.00
C TYR A 46 5.90 26.96 -22.81
N GLY A 47 5.35 27.17 -21.60
CA GLY A 47 5.70 26.39 -20.41
C GLY A 47 5.47 24.88 -20.60
N LEU A 48 4.47 24.47 -21.37
CA LEU A 48 4.16 23.07 -21.64
C LEU A 48 5.26 22.38 -22.46
N LEU A 49 5.95 23.10 -23.35
CA LEU A 49 7.09 22.58 -24.12
C LEU A 49 8.31 22.25 -23.25
N ILE A 50 8.46 22.91 -22.10
CA ILE A 50 9.55 22.63 -21.15
C ILE A 50 9.11 21.56 -20.14
N ILE A 51 7.86 21.66 -19.66
CA ILE A 51 7.31 20.73 -18.68
C ILE A 51 7.21 19.32 -19.25
N PHE A 52 6.83 19.16 -20.52
CA PHE A 52 6.61 17.84 -21.11
C PHE A 52 7.88 16.96 -21.16
N PRO A 53 9.03 17.42 -21.69
CA PRO A 53 10.28 16.65 -21.62
C PRO A 53 10.71 16.35 -20.19
N LEU A 54 10.57 17.32 -19.28
CA LEU A 54 10.92 17.13 -17.87
C LEU A 54 10.03 16.07 -17.19
N HIS A 55 8.75 16.05 -17.54
CA HIS A 55 7.79 15.04 -17.09
C HIS A 55 8.19 13.65 -17.59
N LEU A 56 8.51 13.53 -18.87
CA LEU A 56 8.93 12.28 -19.48
C LEU A 56 10.21 11.73 -18.82
N ILE A 57 11.20 12.59 -18.57
CA ILE A 57 12.43 12.22 -17.86
C ILE A 57 12.10 11.72 -16.45
N THR A 58 11.19 12.39 -15.75
CA THR A 58 10.78 11.98 -14.40
C THR A 58 10.04 10.64 -14.40
N MET A 59 9.19 10.37 -15.40
CA MET A 59 8.56 9.05 -15.57
C MET A 59 9.59 7.93 -15.77
N LEU A 60 10.60 8.18 -16.61
CA LEU A 60 11.70 7.23 -16.83
C LEU A 60 12.54 7.02 -15.56
N ASP A 61 12.78 8.07 -14.79
CA ASP A 61 13.47 8.00 -13.50
C ASP A 61 12.70 7.13 -12.48
N ILE A 62 11.38 7.28 -12.38
CA ILE A 62 10.54 6.44 -11.50
C ILE A 62 10.65 4.96 -11.88
N VAL A 63 10.56 4.63 -13.18
CA VAL A 63 10.70 3.24 -13.65
C VAL A 63 12.09 2.69 -13.33
N ALA A 64 13.14 3.48 -13.58
CA ALA A 64 14.51 3.08 -13.27
C ALA A 64 14.72 2.85 -11.76
N LEU A 65 14.22 3.75 -10.91
CA LEU A 65 14.27 3.61 -9.46
C LEU A 65 13.54 2.35 -8.99
N GLN A 66 12.37 2.05 -9.56
CA GLN A 66 11.60 0.86 -9.20
C GLN A 66 12.41 -0.42 -9.44
N VAL A 67 13.04 -0.54 -10.61
CA VAL A 67 13.93 -1.66 -10.92
C VAL A 67 15.12 -1.71 -9.97
N ILE A 68 15.77 -0.56 -9.70
CA ILE A 68 16.91 -0.47 -8.78
C ILE A 68 16.55 -0.95 -7.37
N TYR A 69 15.41 -0.51 -6.82
CA TYR A 69 14.97 -0.90 -5.48
C TYR A 69 14.59 -2.37 -5.39
N VAL A 70 13.91 -2.92 -6.39
CA VAL A 70 13.60 -4.37 -6.44
C VAL A 70 14.89 -5.20 -6.53
N LEU A 71 15.83 -4.80 -7.39
CA LEU A 71 17.13 -5.48 -7.48
C LEU A 71 17.94 -5.36 -6.18
N TYR A 72 17.91 -4.21 -5.52
CA TYR A 72 18.55 -4.02 -4.22
C TYR A 72 17.96 -4.94 -3.16
N LEU A 73 16.64 -5.03 -3.09
CA LEU A 73 15.91 -5.90 -2.16
C LEU A 73 16.24 -7.38 -2.38
N ILE A 74 16.36 -7.83 -3.64
CA ILE A 74 16.67 -9.23 -3.95
C ILE A 74 18.14 -9.56 -3.65
N LYS A 75 19.05 -8.64 -4.00
CA LYS A 75 20.50 -8.86 -3.90
C LYS A 75 21.08 -8.64 -2.50
N THR A 76 20.32 -8.06 -1.59
CA THR A 76 20.81 -7.73 -0.25
C THR A 76 19.96 -8.39 0.83
N ASP A 77 20.59 -8.76 1.92
CA ASP A 77 19.88 -9.29 3.10
C ASP A 77 19.38 -8.19 4.04
N ALA A 78 19.30 -6.94 3.55
CA ALA A 78 18.84 -5.79 4.34
C ALA A 78 17.38 -5.93 4.81
N VAL A 79 16.57 -6.70 4.07
CA VAL A 79 15.18 -7.00 4.41
C VAL A 79 15.07 -8.48 4.80
N PRO A 80 14.51 -8.79 5.99
CA PRO A 80 14.19 -10.16 6.40
C PRO A 80 13.41 -10.92 5.32
N GLN A 81 13.73 -12.20 5.12
CA GLN A 81 13.23 -13.00 3.98
C GLN A 81 11.70 -13.08 3.94
N ASP A 82 11.04 -13.15 5.10
CA ASP A 82 9.59 -13.14 5.29
C ASP A 82 8.91 -11.85 4.79
N LYS A 83 9.65 -10.72 4.79
CA LYS A 83 9.14 -9.40 4.41
C LYS A 83 9.52 -8.98 2.99
N ARG A 84 10.37 -9.75 2.30
CA ARG A 84 10.84 -9.40 0.94
C ARG A 84 9.71 -9.33 -0.07
N ALA A 85 8.86 -10.35 -0.12
CA ALA A 85 7.73 -10.38 -1.05
C ALA A 85 6.77 -9.21 -0.83
N LEU A 86 6.48 -8.89 0.43
CA LEU A 86 5.66 -7.73 0.80
C LEU A 86 6.30 -6.43 0.32
N TRP A 87 7.60 -6.23 0.55
CA TRP A 87 8.28 -5.01 0.11
C TRP A 87 8.39 -4.89 -1.40
N VAL A 88 8.54 -5.99 -2.15
CA VAL A 88 8.44 -5.96 -3.61
C VAL A 88 7.06 -5.47 -4.04
N ALA A 89 5.99 -5.99 -3.42
CA ALA A 89 4.63 -5.54 -3.72
C ALA A 89 4.41 -4.06 -3.33
N VAL A 90 4.91 -3.63 -2.17
CA VAL A 90 4.82 -2.24 -1.71
C VAL A 90 5.61 -1.30 -2.63
N ILE A 91 6.78 -1.71 -3.12
CA ILE A 91 7.55 -0.91 -4.10
C ILE A 91 6.83 -0.86 -5.44
N ALA A 92 6.32 -2.00 -5.93
CA ALA A 92 5.62 -2.09 -7.21
C ALA A 92 4.32 -1.25 -7.23
N LEU A 93 3.50 -1.38 -6.19
CA LEU A 93 2.18 -0.73 -6.10
C LEU A 93 2.27 0.69 -5.51
N GLY A 94 3.10 0.89 -4.49
CA GLY A 94 3.26 2.19 -3.82
C GLY A 94 4.14 3.18 -4.59
N GLY A 95 4.86 2.71 -5.62
CA GLY A 95 5.60 3.55 -6.56
C GLY A 95 6.47 4.60 -5.87
N MET A 96 6.34 5.85 -6.32
CA MET A 96 7.14 6.98 -5.83
C MET A 96 7.04 7.25 -4.33
N LEU A 97 5.95 6.85 -3.65
CA LEU A 97 5.76 7.11 -2.22
C LEU A 97 6.47 6.08 -1.34
N SER A 98 6.54 4.83 -1.83
CA SER A 98 7.16 3.73 -1.10
C SER A 98 8.69 3.79 -1.07
N MET A 99 9.30 4.29 -2.16
CA MET A 99 10.74 4.30 -2.33
C MET A 99 11.48 5.19 -1.32
N PRO A 100 11.04 6.43 -1.00
CA PRO A 100 11.66 7.24 0.05
C PRO A 100 11.67 6.57 1.42
N VAL A 101 10.57 5.88 1.75
CA VAL A 101 10.44 5.15 3.01
C VAL A 101 11.40 3.96 3.02
N PHE A 102 11.43 3.16 1.96
CA PHE A 102 12.36 2.05 1.82
C PHE A 102 13.82 2.51 1.89
N TRP A 103 14.15 3.60 1.20
CA TRP A 103 15.48 4.21 1.22
C TRP A 103 15.90 4.56 2.63
N TYR A 104 15.06 5.28 3.37
CA TYR A 104 15.38 5.70 4.73
C TYR A 104 15.61 4.51 5.67
N LEU A 105 14.72 3.50 5.60
CA LEU A 105 14.74 2.35 6.51
C LEU A 105 15.87 1.36 6.20
N TYR A 106 16.10 1.02 4.93
CA TYR A 106 16.99 -0.10 4.58
C TYR A 106 18.29 0.32 3.89
N VAL A 107 18.32 1.48 3.22
CA VAL A 107 19.52 1.97 2.53
C VAL A 107 20.31 2.91 3.42
N TRP A 108 19.64 3.87 4.07
CA TRP A 108 20.25 4.88 4.93
C TRP A 108 20.52 4.33 6.34
N ARG A 109 19.48 3.88 7.05
CA ARG A 109 19.58 3.30 8.40
C ARG A 109 19.86 1.80 8.38
N ARG A 110 21.05 1.38 7.94
CA ARG A 110 21.41 -0.04 8.02
C ARG A 110 21.29 -0.57 9.46
N PRO A 111 20.50 -1.63 9.71
CA PRO A 111 20.41 -2.26 11.02
C PRO A 111 21.78 -2.72 11.56
N ASP A 112 22.63 -3.16 10.64
CA ASP A 112 23.96 -3.73 10.85
C ASP A 112 25.07 -2.68 10.96
N GLN A 113 24.76 -1.38 10.90
CA GLN A 113 25.72 -0.32 11.21
C GLN A 113 26.02 -0.17 12.71
N GLY A 114 25.58 -1.11 13.54
CA GLY A 114 25.94 -1.17 14.94
C GLY A 114 25.61 0.14 15.64
N LEU A 115 24.34 0.33 16.01
CA LEU A 115 24.14 1.04 17.27
C LEU A 115 25.10 0.37 18.26
N PRO A 116 26.02 1.12 18.89
CA PRO A 116 26.93 0.52 19.85
C PRO A 116 26.04 -0.27 20.79
N GLU A 117 26.21 -1.59 20.78
CA GLU A 117 25.57 -2.49 21.72
C GLU A 117 25.70 -1.78 23.06
N PRO A 118 24.58 -1.41 23.73
CA PRO A 118 24.63 -0.52 24.87
C PRO A 118 25.66 -1.11 25.82
N ALA A 119 26.75 -0.37 26.03
CA ALA A 119 28.00 -0.87 26.60
C ALA A 119 27.88 -1.32 28.08
N GLY A 120 26.66 -1.53 28.57
CA GLY A 120 26.30 -1.89 29.93
C GLY A 120 25.65 -3.26 30.09
N GLU A 121 25.36 -4.03 29.04
CA GLU A 121 24.77 -5.38 29.20
C GLU A 121 25.78 -6.53 29.06
N ARG A 122 27.06 -6.23 29.38
CA ARG A 122 27.95 -7.25 29.97
C ARG A 122 27.74 -7.27 31.47
N THR A 123 26.52 -7.55 31.92
CA THR A 123 26.28 -7.89 33.32
C THR A 123 25.97 -9.38 33.39
N VAL A 124 27.04 -10.11 33.72
CA VAL A 124 26.96 -11.28 34.60
C VAL A 124 26.33 -12.52 33.97
N GLU A 125 27.03 -13.08 32.99
CA GLU A 125 27.06 -14.54 32.81
C GLU A 125 27.97 -15.20 33.86
N GLU A 126 27.88 -14.74 35.12
CA GLU A 126 28.19 -15.58 36.30
C GLU A 126 26.94 -16.43 36.54
N ARG A 127 26.69 -17.33 35.58
CA ARG A 127 25.56 -18.24 35.58
C ARG A 127 25.84 -19.29 36.65
N ALA A 128 25.19 -19.12 37.79
CA ALA A 128 25.14 -20.14 38.82
C ALA A 128 24.74 -21.50 38.20
N PRO A 129 25.42 -22.60 38.56
CA PRO A 129 25.04 -23.93 38.08
C PRO A 129 23.72 -24.32 38.74
N GLY A 130 22.62 -24.39 37.98
CA GLY A 130 21.38 -25.02 38.46
C GLY A 130 20.05 -24.46 37.96
N LEU A 131 20.02 -23.41 37.14
CA LEU A 131 18.75 -22.93 36.55
C LEU A 131 18.48 -23.63 35.22
N ASP A 132 17.37 -24.36 35.22
CA ASP A 132 16.87 -25.22 34.14
C ASP A 132 16.67 -24.40 32.84
N PRO A 133 17.41 -24.69 31.75
CA PRO A 133 17.33 -23.94 30.49
C PRO A 133 15.98 -24.06 29.76
N ALA A 134 15.04 -24.84 30.29
CA ALA A 134 13.71 -25.02 29.72
C ALA A 134 12.72 -23.87 30.02
N ALA A 135 13.00 -22.96 30.96
CA ALA A 135 12.03 -21.96 31.42
C ALA A 135 12.14 -20.56 30.76
N GLU A 136 13.18 -20.30 29.95
CA GLU A 136 13.51 -18.95 29.47
C GLU A 136 13.50 -18.82 27.94
N GLN A 137 12.61 -19.57 27.28
CA GLN A 137 12.20 -19.33 25.90
C GLN A 137 10.74 -18.89 25.82
N ASP A 138 10.34 -17.93 26.66
CA ASP A 138 9.08 -17.22 26.42
C ASP A 138 9.32 -16.17 25.31
N GLY A 139 9.20 -16.61 24.07
CA GLY A 139 9.38 -15.83 22.83
C GLY A 139 8.32 -14.75 22.59
N THR A 140 7.75 -14.17 23.64
CA THR A 140 6.60 -13.25 23.58
C THR A 140 6.96 -11.84 23.10
N GLY A 141 8.24 -11.43 23.15
CA GLY A 141 8.67 -10.09 22.75
C GLY A 141 8.76 -9.84 21.24
N GLN A 142 9.14 -10.85 20.45
CA GLN A 142 9.37 -10.66 19.00
C GLN A 142 8.08 -10.63 18.18
N GLY A 143 7.01 -11.31 18.63
CA GLY A 143 5.73 -11.31 17.93
C GLY A 143 5.03 -9.95 17.92
N HIS A 144 5.21 -9.14 18.96
CA HIS A 144 4.44 -7.89 19.12
C HIS A 144 4.89 -6.77 18.17
N THR A 145 6.20 -6.62 17.96
CA THR A 145 6.76 -5.56 17.08
C THR A 145 6.47 -5.82 15.60
N VAL A 146 6.46 -7.08 15.16
CA VAL A 146 6.12 -7.45 13.77
C VAL A 146 4.69 -7.07 13.43
N ASN A 147 3.75 -7.21 14.36
CA ASN A 147 2.35 -6.86 14.16
C ASN A 147 2.12 -5.35 14.05
N VAL A 148 2.85 -4.53 14.83
CA VAL A 148 2.70 -3.06 14.78
C VAL A 148 3.19 -2.50 13.44
N VAL A 149 4.38 -2.90 12.98
CA VAL A 149 4.93 -2.41 11.69
C VAL A 149 4.04 -2.83 10.53
N ARG A 150 3.56 -4.08 10.53
CA ARG A 150 2.61 -4.57 9.53
C ARG A 150 1.32 -3.74 9.51
N ARG A 151 0.74 -3.40 10.67
CA ARG A 151 -0.46 -2.54 10.75
C ARG A 151 -0.22 -1.13 10.20
N VAL A 152 0.92 -0.52 10.54
CA VAL A 152 1.26 0.83 10.05
C VAL A 152 1.41 0.83 8.54
N LEU A 153 2.15 -0.14 7.97
CA LEU A 153 2.34 -0.24 6.53
C LEU A 153 1.01 -0.47 5.79
N TRP A 154 0.17 -1.37 6.29
CA TRP A 154 -1.16 -1.59 5.73
C TRP A 154 -2.07 -0.38 5.86
N SER A 155 -1.99 0.37 6.97
CA SER A 155 -2.79 1.59 7.15
C SER A 155 -2.37 2.68 6.16
N LEU A 156 -1.05 2.86 5.97
CA LEU A 156 -0.51 3.81 5.00
C LEU A 156 -0.89 3.48 3.56
N TYR A 157 -1.07 2.19 3.23
CA TYR A 157 -1.51 1.75 1.92
C TYR A 157 -3.05 1.84 1.75
N ALA A 158 -3.80 1.34 2.74
CA ALA A 158 -5.24 1.22 2.63
C ALA A 158 -5.96 2.58 2.66
N TRP A 159 -5.44 3.58 3.37
CA TRP A 159 -6.04 4.90 3.43
C TRP A 159 -6.07 5.62 2.08
N PRO A 160 -4.95 5.77 1.35
CA PRO A 160 -4.94 6.36 0.01
C PRO A 160 -5.83 5.62 -0.97
N VAL A 161 -5.78 4.28 -0.98
CA VAL A 161 -6.63 3.45 -1.88
C VAL A 161 -8.11 3.63 -1.54
N THR A 162 -8.45 3.63 -0.25
CA THR A 162 -9.83 3.88 0.20
C THR A 162 -10.29 5.27 -0.20
N LEU A 163 -9.43 6.28 -0.04
CA LEU A 163 -9.74 7.66 -0.40
C LEU A 163 -9.91 7.83 -1.92
N GLU A 164 -9.01 7.26 -2.72
CA GLU A 164 -9.10 7.25 -4.18
C GLU A 164 -10.42 6.64 -4.64
N ILE A 165 -10.76 5.46 -4.12
CA ILE A 165 -12.00 4.77 -4.46
C ILE A 165 -13.22 5.59 -4.03
N LEU A 166 -13.24 6.15 -2.82
CA LEU A 166 -14.33 7.01 -2.35
C LEU A 166 -14.50 8.27 -3.21
N VAL A 167 -13.39 8.90 -3.58
CA VAL A 167 -13.38 10.09 -4.44
C VAL A 167 -13.87 9.73 -5.84
N SER A 168 -13.35 8.66 -6.43
CA SER A 168 -13.78 8.16 -7.74
C SER A 168 -15.27 7.84 -7.77
N SER A 169 -15.77 7.11 -6.76
CA SER A 169 -17.21 6.82 -6.62
C SER A 169 -18.03 8.09 -6.42
N ALA A 170 -17.56 9.07 -5.64
CA ALA A 170 -18.29 10.33 -5.45
C ALA A 170 -18.42 11.12 -6.76
N PHE A 171 -17.38 11.15 -7.59
CA PHE A 171 -17.41 11.83 -8.88
C PHE A 171 -18.25 11.07 -9.93
N SER A 172 -18.28 9.74 -9.90
CA SER A 172 -19.09 8.94 -10.83
C SER A 172 -20.58 8.94 -10.50
N THR A 173 -20.96 9.16 -9.23
CA THR A 173 -22.38 9.21 -8.81
C THR A 173 -23.19 10.36 -9.42
N VAL A 174 -22.54 11.41 -9.90
CA VAL A 174 -23.23 12.59 -10.45
C VAL A 174 -23.90 12.29 -11.79
N GLU A 175 -23.42 11.29 -12.55
CA GLU A 175 -23.91 11.01 -13.90
C GLU A 175 -24.70 9.68 -14.04
N LEU A 176 -24.49 8.71 -13.15
CA LEU A 176 -24.93 7.31 -13.37
C LEU A 176 -26.15 6.84 -12.55
N GLY A 177 -26.73 7.67 -11.69
CA GLY A 177 -27.98 7.39 -10.98
C GLY A 177 -27.95 6.10 -10.12
N LEU A 178 -28.88 5.17 -10.37
CA LEU A 178 -29.04 3.92 -9.59
C LEU A 178 -27.80 3.02 -9.64
N ILE A 179 -27.09 2.97 -10.77
CA ILE A 179 -25.91 2.12 -10.94
C ILE A 179 -24.81 2.57 -9.97
N ALA A 180 -24.56 3.87 -9.88
CA ALA A 180 -23.58 4.40 -8.94
C ALA A 180 -24.01 4.25 -7.48
N ALA A 181 -25.31 4.32 -7.18
CA ALA A 181 -25.80 4.03 -5.83
C ALA A 181 -25.50 2.58 -5.41
N VAL A 182 -25.70 1.61 -6.31
CA VAL A 182 -25.35 0.20 -6.05
C VAL A 182 -23.84 0.04 -5.92
N ASP A 183 -23.05 0.72 -6.75
CA ASP A 183 -21.59 0.69 -6.65
C ASP A 183 -21.08 1.21 -5.30
N VAL A 184 -21.57 2.36 -4.84
CA VAL A 184 -21.24 2.90 -3.50
C VAL A 184 -21.63 1.93 -2.39
N LEU A 185 -22.83 1.33 -2.47
CA LEU A 185 -23.32 0.36 -1.48
C LEU A 185 -22.49 -0.92 -1.43
N LEU A 186 -21.81 -1.29 -2.51
CA LEU A 186 -20.93 -2.46 -2.57
C LEU A 186 -19.46 -2.12 -2.41
N THR A 187 -19.05 -0.88 -2.60
CA THR A 187 -17.66 -0.47 -2.52
C THR A 187 -17.32 0.00 -1.11
N VAL A 188 -18.18 0.81 -0.48
CA VAL A 188 -17.94 1.33 0.88
C VAL A 188 -17.81 0.21 1.92
N PRO A 189 -18.71 -0.79 2.00
CA PRO A 189 -18.55 -1.85 2.99
C PRO A 189 -17.33 -2.74 2.71
N SER A 190 -16.84 -2.81 1.47
CA SER A 190 -15.61 -3.53 1.09
C SER A 190 -14.38 -2.84 1.64
N LEU A 191 -14.37 -1.50 1.57
CA LEU A 191 -13.30 -0.70 2.15
C LEU A 191 -13.32 -0.79 3.67
N VAL A 192 -14.51 -0.70 4.28
CA VAL A 192 -14.67 -0.90 5.73
C VAL A 192 -14.23 -2.29 6.15
N ALA A 193 -14.54 -3.33 5.36
CA ALA A 193 -14.08 -4.71 5.57
C ALA A 193 -12.57 -4.81 5.64
N LEU A 194 -11.93 -4.28 4.59
CA LEU A 194 -10.49 -4.31 4.43
C LEU A 194 -9.84 -3.54 5.58
N HIS A 195 -10.41 -2.40 5.97
CA HIS A 195 -9.95 -1.63 7.11
C HIS A 195 -10.11 -2.40 8.43
N MET A 196 -11.28 -2.98 8.70
CA MET A 196 -11.51 -3.78 9.92
C MET A 196 -10.57 -4.98 10.01
N HIS A 197 -10.26 -5.61 8.88
CA HIS A 197 -9.28 -6.68 8.82
C HIS A 197 -7.86 -6.20 9.17
N ILE A 198 -7.43 -5.05 8.66
CA ILE A 198 -6.12 -4.43 9.00
C ILE A 198 -5.99 -4.20 10.51
N TRP A 199 -7.10 -3.93 11.19
CA TRP A 199 -7.14 -3.68 12.63
C TRP A 199 -7.46 -4.91 13.49
N ASP A 200 -7.43 -6.13 12.92
CA ASP A 200 -7.75 -7.40 13.59
C ASP A 200 -9.12 -7.41 14.31
N ARG A 201 -10.07 -6.59 13.86
CA ARG A 201 -11.40 -6.52 14.47
C ARG A 201 -12.30 -7.58 13.84
N ARG A 202 -12.56 -8.68 14.57
CA ARG A 202 -13.57 -9.69 14.20
C ARG A 202 -15.00 -9.16 14.43
N THR A 203 -15.41 -8.17 13.66
CA THR A 203 -16.75 -7.57 13.81
C THR A 203 -17.85 -8.43 13.18
N PHE A 204 -17.50 -9.28 12.19
CA PHE A 204 -18.45 -10.12 11.48
C PHE A 204 -17.98 -11.58 11.34
N PRO A 205 -18.91 -12.55 11.24
CA PRO A 205 -18.58 -13.95 10.95
C PRO A 205 -17.90 -14.13 9.59
N ALA A 206 -16.98 -15.10 9.48
CA ALA A 206 -16.27 -15.39 8.23
C ALA A 206 -17.22 -15.71 7.06
N ALA A 207 -18.40 -16.30 7.33
CA ALA A 207 -19.40 -16.60 6.32
C ALA A 207 -19.97 -15.34 5.66
N VAL A 208 -20.25 -14.29 6.45
CA VAL A 208 -20.73 -12.99 5.94
C VAL A 208 -19.71 -12.41 4.97
N TRP A 209 -18.43 -12.46 5.35
CA TRP A 209 -17.34 -11.96 4.52
C TRP A 209 -17.14 -12.75 3.24
N LYS A 210 -17.29 -14.08 3.26
CA LYS A 210 -17.21 -14.91 2.06
C LYS A 210 -18.31 -14.54 1.06
N ILE A 211 -19.55 -14.47 1.52
CA ILE A 211 -20.70 -14.06 0.69
C ILE A 211 -20.43 -12.71 0.07
N TYR A 212 -20.02 -11.76 0.90
CA TYR A 212 -19.73 -10.40 0.49
C TYR A 212 -18.61 -10.31 -0.56
N ALA A 213 -17.49 -11.01 -0.35
CA ALA A 213 -16.38 -11.06 -1.31
C ALA A 213 -16.83 -11.58 -2.67
N PHE A 214 -17.65 -12.63 -2.70
CA PHE A 214 -18.24 -13.15 -3.93
C PHE A 214 -19.17 -12.13 -4.60
N THR A 215 -20.06 -11.49 -3.82
CA THR A 215 -20.96 -10.45 -4.34
C THR A 215 -20.19 -9.27 -4.91
N PHE A 216 -19.14 -8.80 -4.23
CA PHE A 216 -18.31 -7.71 -4.69
C PHE A 216 -17.55 -8.07 -5.97
N LEU A 217 -16.95 -9.27 -6.05
CA LEU A 217 -16.27 -9.71 -7.27
C LEU A 217 -17.24 -9.81 -8.45
N ALA A 218 -18.42 -10.40 -8.21
CA ALA A 218 -19.46 -10.51 -9.21
C ALA A 218 -19.94 -9.14 -9.69
N TRP A 219 -20.07 -8.18 -8.77
CA TRP A 219 -20.40 -6.79 -9.10
C TRP A 219 -19.31 -6.12 -9.92
N GLN A 220 -18.05 -6.21 -9.52
CA GLN A 220 -16.94 -5.60 -10.27
C GLN A 220 -16.84 -6.14 -11.71
N LEU A 221 -17.05 -7.45 -11.86
CA LEU A 221 -17.15 -8.06 -13.19
C LEU A 221 -18.40 -7.57 -13.93
N ALA A 222 -19.56 -7.53 -13.28
CA ALA A 222 -20.79 -7.07 -13.91
C ALA A 222 -20.70 -5.60 -14.38
N TYR A 223 -20.14 -4.75 -13.52
CA TYR A 223 -19.98 -3.32 -13.75
C TYR A 223 -19.03 -3.06 -14.91
N GLY A 224 -17.79 -3.53 -14.83
CA GLY A 224 -16.76 -3.24 -15.83
C GLY A 224 -17.01 -3.89 -17.19
N PHE A 225 -17.62 -5.08 -17.23
CA PHE A 225 -17.85 -5.77 -18.51
C PHE A 225 -19.16 -5.38 -19.19
N PHE A 226 -20.20 -5.04 -18.42
CA PHE A 226 -21.55 -4.91 -18.97
C PHE A 226 -22.22 -3.58 -18.65
N LEU A 227 -22.24 -3.16 -17.38
CA LEU A 227 -23.06 -2.02 -16.98
C LEU A 227 -22.45 -0.68 -17.39
N GLU A 228 -21.15 -0.50 -17.24
CA GLU A 228 -20.47 0.75 -17.61
C GLU A 228 -20.53 1.00 -19.13
N PRO A 229 -20.16 0.04 -20.02
CA PRO A 229 -20.32 0.24 -21.46
C PRO A 229 -21.79 0.50 -21.87
N ALA A 230 -22.74 -0.23 -21.27
CA ALA A 230 -24.15 -0.05 -21.59
C ALA A 230 -24.69 1.32 -21.14
N ALA A 231 -24.21 1.84 -20.00
CA ALA A 231 -24.64 3.14 -19.48
C ALA A 231 -24.00 4.31 -20.24
N ALA A 232 -22.75 4.17 -20.69
CA ALA A 232 -22.06 5.21 -21.45
C ALA A 232 -22.62 5.40 -22.87
N GLY A 233 -23.32 4.39 -23.41
CA GLY A 233 -23.79 4.40 -24.81
C GLY A 233 -22.65 4.33 -25.84
N GLU A 234 -21.42 4.19 -25.37
CA GLU A 234 -20.22 4.07 -26.17
C GLU A 234 -20.03 2.63 -26.66
N PRO A 235 -19.38 2.41 -27.81
CA PRO A 235 -18.96 1.07 -28.21
C PRO A 235 -18.07 0.45 -27.15
N PHE A 236 -18.15 -0.86 -26.97
CA PHE A 236 -17.30 -1.60 -26.05
C PHE A 236 -15.81 -1.28 -26.30
N ASP A 237 -15.15 -0.71 -25.29
CA ASP A 237 -13.71 -0.44 -25.29
C ASP A 237 -12.95 -1.61 -24.65
N PRO A 238 -12.14 -2.37 -25.40
CA PRO A 238 -11.35 -3.46 -24.83
C PRO A 238 -10.34 -3.00 -23.77
N LEU A 239 -9.95 -1.73 -23.73
CA LEU A 239 -9.05 -1.21 -22.70
C LEU A 239 -9.71 -1.16 -21.32
N SER A 240 -11.04 -1.05 -21.23
CA SER A 240 -11.75 -1.12 -19.94
C SER A 240 -11.56 -2.48 -19.25
N LEU A 241 -11.32 -3.55 -20.04
CA LEU A 241 -11.02 -4.87 -19.51
C LEU A 241 -9.71 -4.91 -18.73
N VAL A 242 -8.73 -4.08 -19.09
CA VAL A 242 -7.42 -4.05 -18.41
C VAL A 242 -7.61 -3.75 -16.93
N THR A 243 -8.51 -2.81 -16.62
CA THR A 243 -8.86 -2.48 -15.23
C THR A 243 -9.39 -3.72 -14.50
N ALA A 244 -10.37 -4.42 -15.05
CA ALA A 244 -10.92 -5.63 -14.43
C ALA A 244 -9.87 -6.76 -14.30
N PHE A 245 -9.01 -6.95 -15.30
CA PHE A 245 -7.93 -7.93 -15.28
C PHE A 245 -6.86 -7.63 -14.23
N VAL A 246 -6.66 -6.37 -13.85
CA VAL A 246 -5.73 -5.98 -12.79
C VAL A 246 -6.40 -6.00 -11.41
N THR A 247 -7.59 -5.42 -11.30
CA THR A 247 -8.28 -5.24 -10.01
C THR A 247 -8.84 -6.55 -9.47
N VAL A 248 -9.37 -7.44 -10.31
CA VAL A 248 -9.97 -8.71 -9.85
C VAL A 248 -8.94 -9.63 -9.20
N PRO A 249 -7.78 -9.95 -9.81
CA PRO A 249 -6.75 -10.75 -9.15
C PRO A 249 -6.21 -10.09 -7.88
N LEU A 250 -6.09 -8.76 -7.87
CA LEU A 250 -5.69 -7.99 -6.69
C LEU A 250 -6.69 -8.16 -5.54
N PHE A 251 -8.00 -8.01 -5.81
CA PHE A 251 -9.04 -8.22 -4.80
C PHE A 251 -9.07 -9.67 -4.32
N VAL A 252 -8.93 -10.66 -5.21
CA VAL A 252 -8.83 -12.07 -4.83
C VAL A 252 -7.62 -12.29 -3.92
N ALA A 253 -6.45 -11.71 -4.24
CA ALA A 253 -5.26 -11.82 -3.42
C ALA A 253 -5.45 -11.17 -2.03
N LEU A 254 -6.05 -9.97 -1.99
CA LEU A 254 -6.39 -9.26 -0.76
C LEU A 254 -7.35 -10.09 0.11
N PHE A 255 -8.43 -10.62 -0.47
CA PHE A 255 -9.36 -11.48 0.24
C PHE A 255 -8.68 -12.75 0.73
N ARG A 256 -7.94 -13.49 -0.12
CA ARG A 256 -7.23 -14.71 0.31
C ARG A 256 -6.25 -14.45 1.43
N TYR A 257 -5.50 -13.35 1.35
CA TYR A 257 -4.60 -12.95 2.42
C TYR A 257 -5.36 -12.65 3.71
N ALA A 258 -6.46 -11.92 3.61
CA ALA A 258 -7.29 -11.58 4.75
C ALA A 258 -7.92 -12.80 5.43
N PHE A 259 -8.43 -13.75 4.64
CA PHE A 259 -9.07 -14.96 5.18
C PHE A 259 -8.06 -15.98 5.71
N ARG A 260 -6.90 -16.15 5.06
CA ARG A 260 -5.86 -17.09 5.56
C ARG A 260 -5.40 -16.71 6.97
N ALA A 261 -5.28 -15.41 7.24
CA ALA A 261 -4.91 -14.93 8.56
C ALA A 261 -5.99 -15.17 9.64
N TRP A 262 -7.25 -15.46 9.28
CA TRP A 262 -8.30 -15.75 10.27
C TRP A 262 -8.27 -17.17 10.80
N ASP A 263 -7.84 -18.13 9.99
CA ASP A 263 -7.70 -19.53 10.40
C ASP A 263 -6.53 -19.71 11.38
N GLU A 264 -5.55 -18.80 11.35
CA GLU A 264 -4.36 -18.83 12.21
C GLU A 264 -4.54 -18.12 13.57
N ILE A 265 -5.63 -17.38 13.79
CA ILE A 265 -5.90 -16.70 15.07
C ILE A 265 -6.67 -17.68 15.98
N PRO A 266 -6.05 -18.14 17.09
CA PRO A 266 -6.70 -19.05 18.03
C PRO A 266 -8.06 -18.50 18.44
N SER A 267 -9.06 -19.37 18.50
CA SER A 267 -10.36 -18.94 19.00
C SER A 267 -10.17 -18.46 20.45
N ALA A 268 -10.77 -17.32 20.82
CA ALA A 268 -10.67 -16.81 22.19
C ALA A 268 -11.21 -17.81 23.24
N GLU A 269 -11.91 -18.85 22.80
CA GLU A 269 -12.39 -19.96 23.61
C GLU A 269 -11.29 -20.99 23.93
N GLU A 270 -10.38 -21.29 23.00
CA GLU A 270 -9.25 -22.21 23.25
C GLU A 270 -8.27 -21.65 24.28
N GLY A 271 -8.07 -20.33 24.33
CA GLY A 271 -7.24 -19.69 25.35
C GLY A 271 -7.83 -19.76 26.75
N ARG A 272 -9.17 -19.74 26.89
CA ARG A 272 -9.84 -19.82 28.21
C ARG A 272 -10.01 -21.26 28.71
N ALA A 273 -10.10 -22.23 27.81
CA ALA A 273 -10.20 -23.64 28.19
C ALA A 273 -8.92 -24.18 28.85
N GLY A 274 -7.75 -23.59 28.54
CA GLY A 274 -6.46 -23.96 29.14
C GLY A 274 -6.23 -23.44 30.57
N GLU A 275 -6.90 -22.36 30.98
CA GLU A 275 -6.75 -21.76 32.32
C GLU A 275 -7.68 -22.37 33.39
N ALA A 276 -8.61 -23.24 33.00
CA ALA A 276 -9.65 -23.77 33.89
C ALA A 276 -9.34 -25.15 34.51
N LEU A 277 -8.10 -25.63 34.43
CA LEU A 277 -7.69 -26.90 35.05
C LEU A 277 -6.76 -26.64 36.25
N PRO A 278 -7.27 -26.73 37.50
CA PRO A 278 -6.45 -26.79 38.72
C PRO A 278 -5.78 -28.16 38.92
#